data_AF-A0A1H2UMR9-F1
#
_entry.id   AF-A0A1H2UMR9-F1
#
_cell.length_a   1.000
_cell.length_b   1.000
_cell.length_c   1.000
_cell.angle_alpha   90.00
_cell.angle_beta   90.00
_cell.angle_gamma   90.00
#
_symmetry.space_group_name_H-M   'P 1'
#
loop_
_entity.id
_entity.type
_entity.pdbx_description
1 polymer ?
#
loop_
_entity_poly.entity_id
_entity_poly.type
_entity_poly.pdbx_seq_one_letter_code
_entity_poly.pdbx_strand_id
1 'polypeptide(L)'
;MADKLWKAFERWVGKNIFDGAKRNMGSGAINKTDQGEDRTGDVIHSTYEIECKCYTKIAIFRWWDKLAVEAKASKKTPILVMKEKGDNKDVLVTIHYTHFNELKRLAELGEQYEGLCD
;
A
#
# COMPACT_ATOMS: atom_id res chain seq x y z
N MET A 1 -23.50 -4.01 -14.56
CA MET A 1 -22.13 -4.23 -15.11
C MET A 1 -21.26 -4.78 -14.00
N ALA A 2 -20.62 -5.92 -14.21
CA ALA A 2 -19.57 -6.38 -13.30
C ALA A 2 -18.46 -5.33 -13.24
N ASP A 3 -17.93 -5.05 -12.05
CA ASP A 3 -16.95 -3.98 -11.96
C ASP A 3 -15.62 -4.37 -12.61
N LYS A 4 -14.93 -3.37 -13.18
CA LYS A 4 -13.60 -3.61 -13.75
C LYS A 4 -12.66 -4.09 -12.64
N LEU A 5 -11.80 -5.06 -12.96
CA LEU A 5 -10.87 -5.69 -12.01
C LEU A 5 -10.12 -4.69 -11.15
N TRP A 6 -9.59 -3.62 -11.76
CA TRP A 6 -8.81 -2.59 -11.07
C TRP A 6 -9.65 -1.79 -10.06
N LYS A 7 -10.92 -1.48 -10.35
CA LYS A 7 -11.83 -0.80 -9.40
C LYS A 7 -12.18 -1.70 -8.22
N ALA A 8 -12.36 -2.99 -8.48
CA ALA A 8 -12.57 -3.97 -7.42
C ALA A 8 -11.32 -4.09 -6.53
N PHE A 9 -10.14 -4.07 -7.12
CA PHE A 9 -8.87 -4.06 -6.40
C PHE A 9 -8.71 -2.82 -5.51
N GLU A 10 -8.96 -1.61 -6.02
CA GLU A 10 -8.88 -0.38 -5.21
C GLU A 10 -9.82 -0.40 -4.00
N ARG A 11 -11.06 -0.88 -4.18
CA ARG A 11 -11.98 -1.07 -3.05
C ARG A 11 -11.48 -2.12 -2.06
N TRP A 12 -10.89 -3.20 -2.55
CA TRP A 12 -10.32 -4.23 -1.69
C TRP A 12 -9.13 -3.68 -0.89
N VAL A 13 -8.26 -2.89 -1.51
CA VAL A 13 -7.13 -2.20 -0.85
C VAL A 13 -7.64 -1.30 0.27
N GLY A 14 -8.59 -0.41 -0.03
CA GLY A 14 -9.17 0.48 0.99
C GLY A 14 -9.83 -0.29 2.14
N LYS A 15 -10.58 -1.36 1.83
CA LYS A 15 -11.25 -2.19 2.84
C LYS A 15 -10.29 -2.98 3.74
N ASN A 16 -9.24 -3.58 3.17
CA ASN A 16 -8.43 -4.59 3.87
C ASN A 16 -7.06 -4.10 4.33
N ILE A 17 -6.56 -2.99 3.78
CA ILE A 17 -5.23 -2.45 4.10
C ILE A 17 -5.36 -1.10 4.84
N PHE A 18 -6.31 -0.27 4.43
CA PHE A 18 -6.45 1.11 4.92
C PHE A 18 -7.80 1.35 5.62
N ASP A 19 -8.17 0.45 6.53
CA ASP A 19 -9.21 0.66 7.56
C ASP A 19 -10.60 1.06 7.03
N GLY A 20 -10.97 0.56 5.86
CA GLY A 20 -12.26 0.88 5.24
C GLY A 20 -12.24 2.14 4.38
N ALA A 21 -11.06 2.70 4.09
CA ALA A 21 -10.87 3.80 3.17
C ALA A 21 -11.58 3.55 1.83
N LYS A 22 -12.09 4.62 1.23
CA LYS A 22 -12.91 4.55 0.02
C LYS A 22 -12.08 4.86 -1.20
N ARG A 23 -12.38 4.16 -2.29
CA ARG A 23 -11.84 4.46 -3.63
C ARG A 23 -12.14 5.90 -4.03
N ASN A 24 -11.16 6.59 -4.59
CA ASN A 24 -11.34 7.88 -5.21
C ASN A 24 -12.04 7.74 -6.57
N MET A 25 -13.32 8.10 -6.62
CA MET A 25 -14.06 8.08 -7.88
C MET A 25 -13.53 9.16 -8.83
N GLY A 26 -12.91 8.70 -9.92
CA GLY A 26 -12.41 9.59 -10.97
C GLY A 26 -10.93 9.95 -10.81
N SER A 27 -10.15 9.27 -9.97
CA SER A 27 -8.71 9.51 -9.72
C SER A 27 -7.82 9.70 -10.95
N GLY A 28 -8.21 9.16 -12.11
CA GLY A 28 -7.47 9.38 -13.37
C GLY A 28 -7.83 10.65 -14.15
N ALA A 29 -8.85 11.40 -13.73
CA ALA A 29 -9.40 12.53 -14.47
C ALA A 29 -9.86 13.72 -13.59
N ILE A 30 -10.25 13.45 -12.35
CA ILE A 30 -10.76 14.42 -11.38
C ILE A 30 -9.91 14.29 -10.13
N ASN A 31 -9.05 15.28 -9.91
CA ASN A 31 -8.12 15.33 -8.78
C ASN A 31 -8.44 16.45 -7.80
N LYS A 32 -9.64 17.02 -7.90
CA LYS A 32 -10.14 18.06 -7.00
C LYS A 32 -11.54 17.72 -6.50
N THR A 33 -11.85 18.16 -5.28
CA THR A 33 -13.22 18.15 -4.75
C THR A 33 -14.04 19.28 -5.38
N ASP A 34 -15.36 19.25 -5.19
CA ASP A 34 -16.24 20.35 -5.61
C ASP A 34 -15.89 21.69 -4.91
N GLN A 35 -15.17 21.63 -3.80
CA GLN A 35 -14.65 22.77 -3.03
C GLN A 35 -13.25 23.21 -3.49
N GLY A 36 -12.67 22.54 -4.49
CA GLY A 36 -11.36 22.87 -5.09
C GLY A 36 -10.14 22.28 -4.39
N GLU A 37 -10.35 21.53 -3.32
CA GLU A 37 -9.29 20.84 -2.55
C GLU A 37 -8.72 19.68 -3.34
N ASP A 38 -7.42 19.41 -3.20
CA ASP A 38 -6.79 18.29 -3.90
C ASP A 38 -7.29 16.96 -3.34
N ARG A 39 -7.65 16.06 -4.25
CA ARG A 39 -8.12 14.70 -3.98
C ARG A 39 -7.45 13.76 -4.97
N THR A 40 -6.16 13.51 -4.73
CA THR A 40 -5.30 12.65 -5.54
C THR A 40 -5.31 11.20 -5.01
N GLY A 41 -4.68 10.29 -5.75
CA GLY A 41 -4.60 8.87 -5.41
C GLY A 41 -5.87 8.08 -5.71
N ASP A 42 -5.75 6.75 -5.73
CA ASP A 42 -6.83 5.82 -6.04
C ASP A 42 -7.69 5.47 -4.81
N VAL A 43 -7.16 5.66 -3.59
CA VAL A 43 -7.87 5.44 -2.32
C VAL A 43 -7.70 6.68 -1.43
N ILE A 44 -8.82 7.21 -0.94
CA ILE A 44 -8.87 8.43 -0.12
C ILE A 44 -8.48 8.07 1.31
N HIS A 45 -7.36 8.62 1.78
CA HIS A 45 -6.86 8.42 3.14
C HIS A 45 -6.29 9.73 3.69
N SER A 46 -6.38 9.96 4.99
CA SER A 46 -5.92 11.21 5.63
C SER A 46 -4.40 11.36 5.65
N THR A 47 -3.70 10.23 5.69
CA THR A 47 -2.24 10.19 5.92
C THR A 47 -1.45 9.74 4.69
N TYR A 48 -2.07 8.95 3.80
CA TYR A 48 -1.35 8.24 2.73
C TYR A 48 -1.90 8.64 1.37
N GLU A 49 -0.99 8.92 0.44
CA GLU A 49 -1.30 9.01 -0.98
C GLU A 49 -1.20 7.58 -1.57
N ILE A 50 -2.34 6.99 -1.96
CA ILE A 50 -2.41 5.57 -2.29
C ILE A 50 -2.65 5.39 -3.79
N GLU A 51 -1.66 4.87 -4.50
CA GLU A 51 -1.77 4.47 -5.91
C GLU A 51 -1.90 2.94 -6.03
N CYS A 52 -2.88 2.46 -6.80
CA CYS A 52 -3.14 1.03 -7.00
C CYS A 52 -2.72 0.60 -8.40
N LYS A 53 -1.74 -0.29 -8.51
CA LYS A 53 -1.32 -0.87 -9.78
C LYS A 53 -1.73 -2.34 -9.90
N CYS A 54 -2.52 -2.66 -10.92
CA CYS A 54 -2.92 -4.02 -11.25
C CYS A 54 -2.44 -4.37 -12.66
N TYR A 55 -1.34 -5.13 -12.76
CA TYR A 55 -0.74 -5.56 -14.02
C TYR A 55 -0.69 -7.08 -14.12
N THR A 56 -0.87 -7.62 -15.33
CA THR A 56 -0.78 -9.06 -15.59
C THR A 56 0.62 -9.62 -15.34
N LYS A 57 1.67 -8.83 -15.64
CA LYS A 57 3.08 -9.24 -15.50
C LYS A 57 3.94 -8.05 -15.11
N ILE A 58 4.58 -8.13 -13.95
CA ILE A 58 5.58 -7.18 -13.48
C ILE A 58 6.65 -7.93 -12.67
N ALA A 59 7.92 -7.51 -12.78
CA ALA A 59 9.07 -8.26 -12.27
C ALA A 59 9.05 -8.46 -10.75
N ILE A 60 8.55 -7.46 -10.01
CA ILE A 60 8.51 -7.45 -8.55
C ILE A 60 7.83 -8.70 -7.95
N PHE A 61 6.72 -9.18 -8.53
CA PHE A 61 6.03 -10.36 -8.01
C PHE A 61 6.84 -11.65 -8.22
N ARG A 62 7.64 -11.76 -9.30
CA ARG A 62 8.50 -12.93 -9.52
C ARG A 62 9.66 -12.97 -8.52
N TRP A 63 10.24 -11.81 -8.21
CA TRP A 63 11.27 -11.70 -7.18
C TRP A 63 10.70 -11.98 -5.79
N TRP A 64 9.50 -11.46 -5.53
CA TRP A 64 8.76 -11.70 -4.29
C TRP A 64 8.46 -13.19 -4.08
N ASP A 65 7.93 -13.89 -5.09
CA ASP A 65 7.57 -15.31 -4.98
C ASP A 65 8.79 -16.17 -4.63
N LYS A 66 9.93 -15.92 -5.29
CA LYS A 66 11.18 -16.60 -4.98
C LYS A 66 11.63 -16.33 -3.53
N LEU A 67 11.67 -15.07 -3.13
CA LEU A 67 12.07 -14.66 -1.78
C LEU A 67 11.15 -15.27 -0.71
N ALA A 68 9.84 -15.29 -0.96
CA ALA A 68 8.85 -15.83 -0.02
C ALA A 68 9.08 -17.32 0.25
N VAL A 69 9.45 -18.10 -0.77
CA VAL A 69 9.81 -19.52 -0.63
C VAL A 69 11.07 -19.70 0.23
N GLU A 70 12.13 -18.93 -0.07
CA GLU A 70 13.40 -18.98 0.67
C GLU A 70 13.23 -18.55 2.14
N ALA A 71 12.46 -17.48 2.38
CA ALA A 71 12.15 -16.98 3.70
C ALA A 71 11.33 -17.99 4.51
N LYS A 72 10.33 -18.63 3.90
CA LYS A 72 9.55 -19.71 4.53
C LYS A 72 10.44 -20.89 4.93
N ALA A 73 11.32 -21.35 4.03
CA ALA A 73 12.27 -22.42 4.33
C ALA A 73 13.22 -22.06 5.49
N SER A 74 13.59 -20.77 5.58
CA SER A 74 14.47 -20.23 6.61
C SER A 74 13.74 -19.78 7.88
N LYS A 75 12.41 -19.93 7.97
CA LYS A 75 11.56 -19.41 9.06
C LYS A 75 11.76 -17.91 9.34
N LYS A 76 11.88 -17.12 8.27
CA LYS A 76 12.05 -15.65 8.31
C LYS A 76 10.89 -14.95 7.62
N THR A 77 10.67 -13.69 7.96
CA THR A 77 9.74 -12.80 7.24
C THR A 77 10.41 -12.30 5.95
N PRO A 78 9.77 -12.43 4.77
CA PRO A 78 10.32 -11.91 3.52
C PRO A 78 10.24 -10.38 3.47
N ILE A 79 11.36 -9.73 3.17
CA ILE A 79 11.46 -8.28 2.92
C ILE A 79 12.27 -8.09 1.64
N LEU A 80 11.66 -7.54 0.59
CA LEU A 80 12.34 -7.25 -0.67
C LEU A 80 12.72 -5.78 -0.70
N VAL A 81 14.03 -5.49 -0.77
CA VAL A 81 14.56 -4.13 -0.81
C VAL A 81 15.12 -3.85 -2.21
N MET A 82 14.73 -2.73 -2.81
CA MET A 82 15.06 -2.39 -4.19
C MET A 82 15.50 -0.93 -4.32
N LYS A 83 16.36 -0.69 -5.32
CA LYS A 83 16.78 0.63 -5.79
C LYS A 83 17.14 0.56 -7.27
N GLU A 84 17.03 1.67 -7.98
CA GLU A 84 17.51 1.75 -9.35
C GLU A 84 19.04 1.86 -9.40
N LYS A 85 19.64 1.41 -10.51
CA LYS A 85 21.09 1.50 -10.72
C LYS A 85 21.38 2.78 -11.50
N GLY A 86 22.17 3.67 -10.90
CA GLY A 86 22.70 4.87 -11.58
C GLY A 86 21.92 6.15 -11.34
N ASP A 87 20.76 6.08 -10.70
CA ASP A 87 20.01 7.23 -10.18
C ASP A 87 19.48 6.83 -8.79
N ASN A 88 19.86 7.55 -7.73
CA ASN A 88 19.67 7.10 -6.35
C ASN A 88 19.04 8.20 -5.49
N LYS A 89 17.73 8.39 -5.59
CA LYS A 89 17.01 9.16 -4.56
C LYS A 89 16.39 8.26 -3.50
N ASP A 90 15.80 7.15 -3.91
CA ASP A 90 14.98 6.34 -3.01
C ASP A 90 15.40 4.87 -2.95
N VAL A 91 15.22 4.27 -1.76
CA VAL A 91 15.31 2.84 -1.51
C VAL A 91 13.91 2.37 -1.13
N LEU A 92 13.34 1.48 -1.93
CA LEU A 92 11.99 0.98 -1.71
C LEU A 92 12.04 -0.34 -0.97
N VAL A 93 11.19 -0.46 0.05
CA VAL A 93 10.97 -1.69 0.80
C VAL A 93 9.61 -2.24 0.42
N THR A 94 9.57 -3.49 -0.03
CA THR A 94 8.36 -4.24 -0.33
C THR A 94 8.16 -5.33 0.72
N ILE A 95 6.96 -5.35 1.30
CA ILE A 95 6.52 -6.33 2.29
C ILE A 95 5.11 -6.82 1.95
N HIS A 96 4.71 -7.97 2.50
CA HIS A 96 3.34 -8.44 2.36
C HIS A 96 2.38 -7.54 3.12
N TYR A 97 1.20 -7.27 2.57
CA TYR A 97 0.24 -6.33 3.18
C TYR A 97 -0.19 -6.75 4.59
N THR A 98 -0.23 -8.04 4.91
CA THR A 98 -0.58 -8.48 6.27
C THR A 98 0.49 -8.09 7.29
N HIS A 99 1.77 -8.12 6.90
CA HIS A 99 2.85 -7.66 7.76
C HIS A 99 2.87 -6.13 7.84
N PHE A 100 2.57 -5.44 6.74
CA PHE A 100 2.34 -3.99 6.77
C PHE A 100 1.23 -3.60 7.77
N ASN A 101 0.09 -4.29 7.74
CA ASN A 101 -1.02 -4.04 8.66
C ASN A 101 -0.62 -4.29 10.13
N GLU A 102 0.21 -5.30 10.39
CA GLU A 102 0.76 -5.56 11.72
C GLU A 102 1.64 -4.40 12.20
N LEU A 103 2.58 -3.94 11.37
CA LEU A 103 3.45 -2.80 11.69
C LEU A 103 2.66 -1.53 11.93
N LYS A 104 1.64 -1.25 11.09
CA LYS A 104 0.75 -0.11 11.24
C LYS A 104 0.03 -0.13 12.58
N ARG A 105 -0.56 -1.27 12.95
CA ARG A 105 -1.24 -1.45 14.24
C ARG A 105 -0.28 -1.26 15.43
N LEU A 106 0.95 -1.76 15.32
CA LEU A 106 1.95 -1.59 16.38
C LEU A 106 2.36 -0.12 16.56
N ALA A 107 2.49 0.64 15.46
CA ALA A 107 2.78 2.07 15.52
C ALA A 107 1.64 2.84 16.21
N GLU A 108 0.38 2.57 15.82
CA GLU A 108 -0.81 3.19 16.44
C GLU A 108 -0.89 2.91 17.95
N LEU A 109 -0.58 1.68 18.38
CA LEU A 109 -0.53 1.34 19.80
C LEU A 109 0.60 2.10 20.52
N GLY A 110 1.78 2.21 19.90
CA GLY A 110 2.91 2.94 20.46
C GLY A 110 2.57 4.42 20.75
N GLU A 111 1.96 5.10 19.77
CA GLU A 111 1.51 6.49 19.92
C GLU A 111 0.48 6.65 21.04
N GLN A 112 -0.43 5.69 21.19
CA GLN A 112 -1.42 5.70 22.29
C GLN A 112 -0.77 5.59 23.68
N TYR A 113 0.28 4.78 23.83
CA TYR A 113 0.99 4.66 25.11
C TYR A 113 1.83 5.89 25.43
N GLU A 114 2.48 6.51 24.44
CA GLU A 114 3.21 7.77 24.63
C GLU A 114 2.28 8.91 25.06
N GLY A 115 1.10 9.05 24.44
CA GLY A 115 0.12 10.07 24.82
C GLY A 115 -0.59 9.86 26.17
N LEU A 116 -0.36 8.72 26.85
CA LEU A 116 -0.83 8.45 28.21
C LEU A 116 0.24 8.73 29.28
N CYS A 117 1.47 9.04 28.86
CA CYS A 117 2.61 9.32 29.74
C CYS A 117 2.85 10.84 29.93
N ASP A 118 2.06 11.68 29.25
CA ASP A 118 1.97 13.14 29.41
C ASP A 118 0.81 13.53 30.36
#